data_AF-D3EDP9-F1
#
_entry.id   AF-D3EDP9-F1
#
_cell.length_a   1.000
_cell.length_b   1.000
_cell.length_c   1.000
_cell.angle_alpha   90.00
_cell.angle_beta   90.00
_cell.angle_gamma   90.00
#
_symmetry.space_group_name_H-M   'P 1'
#
loop_
_entity.id
_entity.type
_entity.pdbx_description
1 polymer ?
#
loop_
_entity_poly.entity_id
_entity_poly.type
_entity_poly.pdbx_seq_one_letter_code
_entity_poly.pdbx_strand_id
1 'polypeptide(L)'
;MLHKYIRRLKYYILRTLRMQNSDHRIALGFAVGFFPCWYPTFGIDLLLAPLLARMVRGNIPSAFLAASAGSVLWPILFYLNYRIGVFVHLFTTFPATFEIEDALTVPVPETDYIVETDHFGRLGDMGVNFLVGALINSVLSTLILYILLRIMLSVYRKPLLHKIKESIRRGKSKP
;
A
#
# COMPACT_ATOMS: atom_id res chain seq x y z
N MET A 1 -10.55 -28.73 18.17
CA MET A 1 -10.07 -27.37 18.50
C MET A 1 -10.45 -26.29 17.46
N LEU A 2 -10.48 -26.59 16.15
CA LEU A 2 -10.86 -25.62 15.08
C LEU A 2 -12.23 -24.94 15.27
N HIS A 3 -13.23 -25.67 15.74
CA HIS A 3 -14.60 -25.16 15.93
C HIS A 3 -14.70 -23.95 16.89
N LYS A 4 -13.81 -23.86 17.88
CA LYS A 4 -13.74 -22.73 18.82
C LYS A 4 -13.25 -21.46 18.12
N TYR A 5 -12.25 -21.59 17.24
CA TYR A 5 -11.71 -20.49 16.45
C TYR A 5 -12.70 -20.00 15.40
N ILE A 6 -13.42 -20.91 14.72
CA ILE A 6 -14.46 -20.55 13.74
C ILE A 6 -15.62 -19.80 14.40
N ARG A 7 -16.07 -20.23 15.59
CA ARG A 7 -17.10 -19.52 16.36
C ARG A 7 -16.63 -18.12 16.78
N ARG A 8 -15.38 -17.99 17.26
CA ARG A 8 -14.78 -16.69 17.59
C ARG A 8 -14.70 -15.77 16.37
N LEU A 9 -14.23 -16.29 15.24
CA LEU A 9 -14.13 -15.54 13.98
C LEU A 9 -15.51 -15.04 13.52
N LYS A 10 -16.53 -15.90 13.52
CA LYS A 10 -17.92 -15.53 13.20
C LYS A 10 -18.46 -14.43 14.11
N TYR A 11 -18.18 -14.49 15.42
CA TYR A 11 -18.60 -13.46 16.37
C TYR A 11 -17.93 -12.11 16.08
N TYR A 12 -16.61 -12.10 15.84
CA TYR A 12 -15.89 -10.87 15.50
C TYR A 12 -16.36 -10.25 14.18
N ILE A 13 -16.62 -11.07 13.16
CA ILE A 13 -17.18 -10.61 11.89
C ILE A 13 -18.56 -9.95 12.11
N LEU A 14 -19.46 -10.59 12.86
CA LEU A 14 -20.80 -10.05 13.14
C LEU A 14 -20.78 -8.78 13.99
N ARG A 15 -19.91 -8.73 15.01
CA ARG A 15 -19.69 -7.54 15.85
C ARG A 15 -19.22 -6.36 15.00
N THR A 16 -18.30 -6.64 14.08
CA THR A 16 -17.75 -5.64 13.16
C THR A 16 -18.85 -5.15 12.21
N LEU A 17 -19.58 -6.03 11.53
CA LEU A 17 -20.68 -5.65 10.62
C LEU A 17 -21.85 -4.88 11.28
N ARG A 18 -22.11 -5.12 12.57
CA ARG A 18 -23.14 -4.39 13.35
C ARG A 18 -22.69 -3.00 13.80
N MET A 19 -21.40 -2.72 13.91
CA MET A 19 -20.92 -1.38 14.24
C MET A 19 -21.17 -0.44 13.06
N GLN A 20 -21.92 0.64 13.29
CA GLN A 20 -21.90 1.81 12.39
C GLN A 20 -20.43 2.23 12.23
N ASN A 21 -19.98 2.42 10.97
CA ASN A 21 -18.61 2.76 10.56
C ASN A 21 -17.57 1.62 10.49
N SER A 22 -18.00 0.35 10.53
CA SER A 22 -17.09 -0.77 10.24
C SER A 22 -16.48 -0.72 8.84
N ASP A 23 -17.30 -0.43 7.82
CA ASP A 23 -16.88 -0.41 6.42
C ASP A 23 -15.82 0.67 6.18
N HIS A 24 -16.01 1.85 6.80
CA HIS A 24 -15.04 2.94 6.77
C HIS A 24 -13.70 2.54 7.40
N ARG A 25 -13.71 1.94 8.60
CA ARG A 25 -12.47 1.52 9.28
C ARG A 25 -11.71 0.44 8.51
N ILE A 26 -12.42 -0.47 7.85
CA ILE A 26 -11.81 -1.52 7.01
C ILE A 26 -11.22 -0.90 5.74
N ALA A 27 -11.98 -0.07 5.02
CA ALA A 27 -11.49 0.60 3.81
C ALA A 27 -10.29 1.50 4.10
N LEU A 28 -10.35 2.28 5.19
CA LEU A 28 -9.27 3.15 5.64
C LEU A 28 -8.03 2.34 6.04
N GLY A 29 -8.22 1.26 6.81
CA GLY A 29 -7.11 0.39 7.22
C GLY A 29 -6.42 -0.29 6.04
N PHE A 30 -7.18 -0.76 5.05
CA PHE A 30 -6.61 -1.34 3.84
C PHE A 30 -5.89 -0.30 2.99
N ALA A 31 -6.52 0.85 2.71
CA ALA A 31 -5.94 1.89 1.86
C ALA A 31 -4.62 2.42 2.44
N VAL A 32 -4.61 2.76 3.73
CA VAL A 32 -3.40 3.23 4.43
C VAL A 32 -2.38 2.11 4.61
N GLY A 33 -2.82 0.87 4.78
CA GLY A 33 -1.93 -0.29 4.85
C GLY A 33 -1.24 -0.63 3.52
N PHE A 34 -1.84 -0.26 2.39
CA PHE A 34 -1.25 -0.46 1.06
C PHE A 34 -0.26 0.64 0.66
N PHE A 35 -0.31 1.80 1.34
CA PHE A 35 0.55 2.94 1.03
C PHE A 35 2.06 2.61 1.05
N PRO A 36 2.62 1.90 2.05
CA PRO A 36 4.04 1.57 2.09
C PRO A 36 4.51 0.65 0.95
N CYS A 37 3.60 -0.13 0.34
CA CYS A 37 3.93 -1.11 -0.69
C CYS A 37 4.43 -0.47 -2.00
N TRP A 38 4.22 0.85 -2.16
CA TRP A 38 4.75 1.61 -3.28
C TRP A 38 6.23 1.97 -3.15
N TYR A 39 6.84 1.72 -1.99
CA TYR A 39 8.23 2.04 -1.70
C TYR A 39 9.06 0.76 -1.50
N PRO A 40 10.38 0.80 -1.74
CA PRO A 40 11.31 -0.33 -1.51
C PRO A 40 11.53 -0.58 -0.01
N THR A 41 10.49 -1.08 0.67
CA THR A 41 10.52 -1.40 2.11
C THR A 41 10.95 -2.84 2.40
N PHE A 42 11.09 -3.70 1.40
CA PHE A 42 11.61 -5.07 1.51
C PHE A 42 11.05 -5.87 2.71
N GLY A 43 9.74 -5.87 2.92
CA GLY A 43 9.06 -6.62 4.00
C GLY A 43 8.80 -5.81 5.28
N ILE A 44 9.40 -4.63 5.43
CA ILE A 44 9.12 -3.71 6.56
C ILE A 44 7.68 -3.15 6.43
N ASP A 45 7.09 -3.16 5.23
CA ASP A 45 5.68 -2.83 4.96
C ASP A 45 4.72 -3.64 5.84
N LEU A 46 5.04 -4.90 6.18
CA LEU A 46 4.20 -5.71 7.07
C LEU A 46 4.15 -5.19 8.51
N LEU A 47 5.16 -4.42 8.94
CA LEU A 47 5.20 -3.73 10.23
C LEU A 47 4.67 -2.29 10.13
N LEU A 48 4.97 -1.60 9.03
CA LEU A 48 4.51 -0.24 8.77
C LEU A 48 2.99 -0.17 8.57
N ALA A 49 2.40 -1.09 7.81
CA ALA A 49 0.97 -1.10 7.55
C ALA A 49 0.09 -1.12 8.82
N PRO A 50 0.27 -2.05 9.78
CA PRO A 50 -0.51 -2.06 11.01
C PRO A 50 -0.24 -0.84 11.90
N LEU A 51 0.99 -0.29 11.87
CA LEU A 51 1.34 0.92 12.60
C LEU A 51 0.59 2.14 12.05
N LEU A 52 0.66 2.36 10.74
CA LEU A 52 -0.05 3.45 10.05
C LEU A 52 -1.57 3.30 10.22
N ALA A 53 -2.10 2.09 10.07
CA ALA A 53 -3.51 1.81 10.30
C ALA A 53 -3.95 2.14 11.73
N ARG A 54 -3.10 1.86 12.73
CA ARG A 54 -3.38 2.24 14.13
C ARG A 54 -3.42 3.75 14.32
N MET A 55 -2.51 4.51 13.70
CA MET A 55 -2.48 5.97 13.78
C MET A 55 -3.77 6.60 13.24
N VAL A 56 -4.27 6.10 12.11
CA VAL A 56 -5.52 6.60 11.51
C VAL A 56 -6.78 5.97 12.13
N ARG A 57 -6.65 5.16 13.19
CA ARG A 57 -7.76 4.41 13.82
C ARG A 57 -8.51 3.49 12.83
N GLY A 58 -7.79 3.01 11.82
CA GLY A 58 -8.22 2.01 10.85
C GLY A 58 -8.19 0.59 11.41
N ASN A 59 -8.68 -0.36 10.62
CA ASN A 59 -8.69 -1.77 10.98
C ASN A 59 -7.33 -2.40 10.67
N ILE A 60 -6.64 -2.83 11.73
CA ILE A 60 -5.30 -3.43 11.66
C ILE A 60 -5.29 -4.72 10.80
N PRO A 61 -6.20 -5.70 11.01
CA PRO A 61 -6.28 -6.87 10.12
C PRO A 61 -6.39 -6.55 8.62
N SER A 62 -7.18 -5.54 8.24
CA SER A 62 -7.27 -5.14 6.83
C SER A 62 -5.98 -4.52 6.29
N ALA A 63 -5.21 -3.83 7.15
CA ALA A 63 -3.91 -3.29 6.77
C ALA A 63 -2.88 -4.39 6.53
N PHE A 64 -2.88 -5.44 7.36
CA PHE A 64 -2.05 -6.63 7.12
C PHE A 64 -2.38 -7.30 5.78
N LEU A 65 -3.67 -7.46 5.46
CA LEU A 65 -4.09 -8.01 4.17
C LEU A 65 -3.60 -7.15 3.00
N ALA A 66 -3.66 -5.82 3.13
CA ALA A 66 -3.13 -4.89 2.14
C ALA A 66 -1.62 -5.06 1.95
N ALA A 67 -0.85 -5.08 3.05
CA ALA A 67 0.60 -5.27 3.01
C ALA A 67 0.97 -6.62 2.36
N SER A 68 0.34 -7.72 2.77
CA SER A 68 0.59 -9.04 2.17
C SER A 68 0.27 -9.08 0.67
N ALA A 69 -0.80 -8.42 0.23
CA ALA A 69 -1.11 -8.29 -1.18
C ALA A 69 -0.05 -7.46 -1.92
N GLY A 70 0.40 -6.36 -1.32
CA GLY A 70 1.47 -5.52 -1.85
C GLY A 70 2.79 -6.26 -2.00
N SER A 71 3.17 -7.12 -1.05
CA SER A 71 4.40 -7.91 -1.13
C SER A 71 4.42 -8.85 -2.34
N VAL A 72 3.27 -9.42 -2.74
CA VAL A 72 3.14 -10.25 -3.95
C VAL A 72 3.11 -9.39 -5.22
N LEU A 73 2.46 -8.23 -5.15
CA LEU A 73 2.29 -7.31 -6.28
C LEU A 73 3.50 -6.42 -6.55
N TRP A 74 4.53 -6.46 -5.71
CA TRP A 74 5.71 -5.60 -5.75
C TRP A 74 6.28 -5.38 -7.17
N PRO A 75 6.56 -6.42 -7.99
CA PRO A 75 7.13 -6.22 -9.32
C PRO A 75 6.28 -5.32 -10.21
N ILE A 76 4.95 -5.45 -10.11
CA ILE A 76 3.99 -4.65 -10.88
C ILE A 76 3.94 -3.22 -10.35
N LEU A 77 3.93 -3.05 -9.02
CA LEU A 77 3.91 -1.74 -8.38
C LEU A 77 5.14 -0.91 -8.75
N PHE A 78 6.32 -1.54 -8.78
CA PHE A 78 7.57 -0.83 -9.06
C PHE A 78 7.74 -0.52 -10.52
N TYR A 79 7.28 -1.42 -11.39
CA TYR A 79 7.16 -1.13 -12.81
C TYR A 79 6.25 0.08 -13.07
N LEU A 80 5.09 0.15 -12.39
CA LEU A 80 4.18 1.29 -12.48
C LEU A 80 4.81 2.59 -11.97
N ASN A 81 5.58 2.54 -10.87
CA ASN A 81 6.32 3.70 -10.38
C ASN A 81 7.29 4.24 -11.43
N TYR A 82 8.14 3.37 -11.98
CA TYR A 82 9.08 3.80 -13.00
C TYR A 82 8.38 4.38 -14.24
N ARG A 83 7.35 3.68 -14.75
CA ARG A 83 6.60 4.13 -15.93
C ARG A 83 5.93 5.49 -15.73
N ILE A 84 5.34 5.72 -14.56
CA ILE A 84 4.65 6.98 -14.26
C ILE A 84 5.67 8.09 -13.98
N GLY A 85 6.79 7.78 -13.33
CA GLY A 85 7.92 8.69 -13.17
C GLY A 85 8.44 9.23 -14.49
N VAL A 86 8.82 8.32 -15.39
CA VAL A 86 9.30 8.67 -16.74
C VAL A 86 8.25 9.44 -17.52
N PHE A 87 6.98 9.04 -17.44
CA PHE A 87 5.89 9.78 -18.08
C PHE A 87 5.84 11.22 -17.55
N VAL A 88 5.80 11.43 -16.24
CA VAL A 88 5.76 12.77 -15.66
C VAL A 88 6.98 13.59 -16.08
N HIS A 89 8.18 13.02 -15.99
CA HIS A 89 9.42 13.67 -16.42
C HIS A 89 9.43 14.07 -17.91
N LEU A 90 8.74 13.32 -18.78
CA LEU A 90 8.58 13.70 -20.19
C LEU A 90 7.64 14.90 -20.38
N PHE A 91 6.62 15.05 -19.53
CA PHE A 91 5.64 16.15 -19.61
C PHE A 91 6.05 17.40 -18.82
N THR A 92 6.92 17.24 -17.83
CA THR A 92 7.39 18.30 -16.97
C THR A 92 8.87 18.46 -17.21
N THR A 93 9.29 19.57 -17.81
CA THR A 93 10.69 19.98 -17.93
C THR A 93 11.26 20.29 -16.53
N PHE A 94 11.21 19.33 -15.60
CA PHE A 94 11.96 19.43 -14.35
C PHE A 94 13.43 19.42 -14.77
N PRO A 95 14.20 20.48 -14.46
CA PRO A 95 15.64 20.38 -14.60
C PRO A 95 16.07 19.27 -13.65
N ALA A 96 16.45 18.13 -14.21
CA ALA A 96 17.16 17.10 -13.49
C ALA A 96 18.54 17.65 -13.18
N THR A 97 18.66 18.39 -12.09
CA THR A 97 19.91 18.48 -11.38
C THR A 97 19.60 18.66 -9.89
N PHE A 98 19.48 17.54 -9.17
CA PHE A 98 20.17 17.54 -7.88
C PHE A 98 21.64 17.52 -8.28
N GLU A 99 22.23 18.69 -8.52
CA GLU A 99 23.64 18.82 -8.85
C GLU A 99 24.39 18.17 -7.70
N ILE A 100 24.85 16.93 -7.90
CA ILE A 100 25.84 16.29 -7.01
C ILE A 100 27.11 17.17 -6.95
N GLU A 101 27.25 18.12 -7.88
CA GLU A 101 28.22 19.22 -7.90
C GLU A 101 28.26 20.02 -6.59
N ASP A 102 27.13 20.28 -5.92
CA ASP A 102 27.12 20.98 -4.62
C ASP A 102 27.75 20.14 -3.48
N ALA A 103 27.76 18.80 -3.62
CA ALA A 103 28.43 17.90 -2.69
C ALA A 103 29.90 17.60 -3.05
N LEU A 104 30.36 18.02 -4.23
CA LEU A 104 31.70 17.76 -4.79
C LEU A 104 32.63 18.99 -4.76
N THR A 105 32.22 20.12 -4.16
CA THR A 105 33.08 21.30 -3.95
C THR A 105 34.24 21.07 -2.96
N VAL A 106 34.37 19.85 -2.41
CA VAL A 106 35.59 19.42 -1.71
C VAL A 106 36.64 19.09 -2.78
N PRO A 107 37.79 19.79 -2.84
CA PRO A 107 38.79 19.55 -3.87
C PRO A 107 39.36 18.13 -3.73
N VAL A 108 38.98 17.23 -4.64
CA VAL A 108 39.51 15.88 -4.74
C VAL A 108 40.76 15.93 -5.63
N PRO A 109 41.91 15.37 -5.22
CA PRO A 109 43.13 15.36 -6.02
C PRO A 109 42.92 14.61 -7.33
N GLU A 110 43.43 15.16 -8.44
CA GLU A 110 43.32 14.63 -9.80
C GLU A 110 43.83 13.17 -9.90
N THR A 111 42.90 12.22 -10.10
CA THR A 111 43.17 10.93 -10.74
C THR A 111 41.99 10.60 -11.66
N ASP A 112 42.23 9.86 -12.75
CA ASP A 112 41.27 9.49 -13.82
C ASP A 112 39.88 8.99 -13.32
N TYR A 113 38.94 9.91 -13.06
CA TYR A 113 37.57 9.62 -12.58
C TYR A 113 36.47 9.93 -13.62
N ILE A 114 36.82 10.17 -14.89
CA ILE A 114 35.88 10.71 -15.88
C ILE A 114 34.92 9.64 -16.46
N VAL A 115 35.21 8.34 -16.27
CA VAL A 115 34.38 7.25 -16.83
C VAL A 115 33.28 6.76 -15.87
N GLU A 116 33.38 7.03 -14.56
CA GLU A 116 32.38 6.56 -13.59
C GLU A 116 31.21 7.53 -13.35
N THR A 117 31.40 8.83 -13.58
CA THR A 117 30.36 9.85 -13.30
C THR A 117 29.09 9.67 -14.14
N ASP A 118 29.19 9.21 -15.39
CA ASP A 118 28.04 9.01 -16.29
C ASP A 118 27.12 7.85 -15.84
N HIS A 119 27.69 6.79 -15.22
CA HIS A 119 26.90 5.66 -14.73
C HIS A 119 26.14 6.00 -13.45
N PHE A 120 26.73 6.79 -12.55
CA PHE A 120 26.08 7.25 -11.33
C PHE A 120 24.96 8.26 -11.61
N GLY A 121 25.14 9.15 -12.59
CA GLY A 121 24.08 10.08 -13.02
C GLY A 121 22.83 9.35 -13.51
N ARG A 122 23.01 8.35 -14.38
CA ARG A 122 21.90 7.54 -14.93
C ARG A 122 21.15 6.75 -13.85
N LEU A 123 21.86 6.21 -12.86
CA LEU A 123 21.26 5.54 -11.70
C LEU A 123 20.47 6.51 -10.82
N GLY A 124 21.00 7.71 -10.61
CA GLY A 124 20.32 8.80 -9.91
C GLY A 124 18.99 9.17 -10.59
N ASP A 125 19.03 9.39 -11.91
CA ASP A 125 17.84 9.75 -12.70
C ASP A 125 16.77 8.66 -12.66
N MET A 126 17.17 7.39 -12.75
CA MET A 126 16.23 6.26 -12.60
C MET A 126 15.58 6.25 -11.22
N GLY A 127 16.36 6.52 -10.16
CA GLY A 127 15.87 6.61 -8.79
C GLY A 127 14.89 7.77 -8.59
N VAL A 128 15.19 8.95 -9.13
CA VAL A 128 14.31 10.13 -9.05
C VAL A 128 13.00 9.86 -9.77
N ASN A 129 13.05 9.36 -11.00
CA ASN A 129 11.85 8.98 -11.76
C ASN A 129 11.01 7.97 -10.96
N PHE A 130 11.64 6.93 -10.43
CA PHE A 130 10.96 5.95 -9.60
C PHE A 130 10.26 6.59 -8.38
N LEU A 131 10.95 7.46 -7.64
CA LEU A 131 10.40 8.10 -6.44
C LEU A 131 9.24 9.06 -6.75
N VAL A 132 9.35 9.83 -7.84
CA VAL A 132 8.26 10.69 -8.32
C VAL A 132 7.03 9.86 -8.66
N GLY A 133 7.22 8.77 -9.40
CA GLY A 133 6.13 7.85 -9.72
C GLY A 133 5.55 7.16 -8.48
N ALA A 134 6.38 6.75 -7.53
CA ALA A 134 5.96 6.16 -6.26
C ALA A 134 5.10 7.11 -5.42
N LEU A 135 5.47 8.40 -5.37
CA LEU A 135 4.69 9.42 -4.67
C LEU A 135 3.30 9.60 -5.30
N ILE A 136 3.24 9.72 -6.62
CA ILE A 136 1.97 9.91 -7.34
C ILE A 136 1.08 8.67 -7.18
N ASN A 137 1.65 7.49 -7.42
CA ASN A 137 0.93 6.23 -7.30
C ASN A 137 0.42 5.98 -5.90
N SER A 138 1.23 6.25 -4.86
CA SER A 138 0.84 5.99 -3.49
C SER A 138 -0.35 6.87 -3.06
N VAL A 139 -0.36 8.14 -3.44
CA VAL A 139 -1.48 9.06 -3.16
C VAL A 139 -2.74 8.64 -3.92
N LEU A 140 -2.63 8.42 -5.24
CA LEU A 140 -3.78 8.04 -6.07
C LEU A 140 -4.35 6.69 -5.65
N SER A 141 -3.49 5.69 -5.44
CA SER A 141 -3.90 4.36 -5.01
C SER A 141 -4.58 4.38 -3.65
N THR A 142 -4.06 5.15 -2.69
CA THR A 142 -4.70 5.27 -1.36
C THR A 142 -6.12 5.83 -1.47
N LEU A 143 -6.32 6.88 -2.28
CA LEU A 143 -7.64 7.46 -2.51
C LEU A 143 -8.58 6.47 -3.21
N ILE A 144 -8.11 5.86 -4.31
CA ILE A 144 -8.89 4.93 -5.12
C ILE A 144 -9.28 3.69 -4.31
N LEU A 145 -8.33 3.07 -3.61
CA LEU A 145 -8.57 1.89 -2.77
C LEU A 145 -9.56 2.21 -1.65
N TYR A 146 -9.43 3.37 -1.01
CA TYR A 146 -10.38 3.79 0.03
C TYR A 146 -11.81 3.91 -0.53
N ILE A 147 -11.99 4.61 -1.64
CA ILE A 147 -13.31 4.81 -2.26
C ILE A 147 -13.88 3.46 -2.74
N LEU A 148 -13.09 2.68 -3.48
CA LEU A 148 -13.52 1.41 -4.06
C LEU A 148 -13.91 0.41 -2.97
N LEU A 149 -13.10 0.25 -1.92
CA LEU A 149 -13.43 -0.64 -0.81
C LEU A 149 -14.62 -0.13 -0.01
N ARG A 150 -14.74 1.18 0.20
CA ARG A 150 -15.90 1.74 0.90
C ARG A 150 -17.18 1.48 0.13
N ILE A 151 -17.17 1.67 -1.19
CA ILE A 151 -18.32 1.39 -2.06
C ILE A 151 -18.63 -0.11 -2.01
N MET A 152 -17.66 -0.99 -2.29
CA MET A 152 -17.87 -2.43 -2.25
C MET A 152 -18.46 -2.88 -0.90
N LEU A 153 -17.84 -2.51 0.21
CA LEU A 153 -18.31 -2.92 1.53
C LEU A 153 -19.73 -2.40 1.81
N SER A 154 -20.06 -1.17 1.39
CA SER A 154 -21.40 -0.61 1.57
C SER A 154 -22.48 -1.31 0.74
N VAL A 155 -22.17 -1.71 -0.50
CA VAL A 155 -23.09 -2.39 -1.42
C VAL A 155 -23.30 -3.85 -0.99
N TYR A 156 -22.23 -4.56 -0.62
CA TYR A 156 -22.31 -5.97 -0.25
C TYR A 156 -22.73 -6.21 1.22
N ARG A 157 -22.93 -5.16 2.02
CA ARG A 157 -23.29 -5.26 3.44
C ARG A 157 -24.55 -6.08 3.69
N LYS A 158 -25.63 -5.84 2.93
CA LYS A 158 -26.93 -6.53 3.10
C LYS A 158 -26.87 -8.03 2.74
N PRO A 159 -26.32 -8.44 1.57
CA PRO A 159 -26.21 -9.87 1.23
C PRO A 159 -25.21 -10.63 2.10
N LEU A 160 -24.10 -10.02 2.54
CA LEU A 160 -23.17 -10.66 3.47
C LEU A 160 -23.85 -10.99 4.81
N LEU A 161 -24.63 -10.04 5.33
CA LEU A 161 -25.34 -10.22 6.61
C LEU A 161 -26.38 -11.34 6.52
N HIS A 162 -27.01 -11.50 5.36
CA HIS A 162 -27.96 -12.57 5.09
C HIS A 162 -27.26 -13.95 5.04
N LYS A 163 -26.20 -14.10 4.24
CA LYS A 163 -25.41 -15.35 4.15
C LYS A 163 -24.82 -15.78 5.51
N ILE A 164 -24.33 -14.83 6.30
CA ILE A 164 -23.78 -15.14 7.63
C ILE A 164 -24.89 -15.60 8.59
N LYS A 165 -26.05 -14.93 8.59
CA LYS A 165 -27.22 -15.36 9.39
C LYS A 165 -27.70 -16.76 8.98
N GLU A 166 -27.76 -17.05 7.69
CA GLU A 166 -28.11 -18.39 7.18
C GLU A 166 -27.09 -19.45 7.61
N SER A 167 -25.78 -19.16 7.54
CA SER A 167 -24.73 -20.10 7.96
C SER A 167 -24.80 -20.45 9.45
N ILE A 168 -25.30 -19.53 10.29
CA ILE A 168 -25.49 -19.75 11.74
C ILE A 168 -26.76 -20.55 11.98
N ARG A 169 -27.83 -20.27 11.23
CA ARG A 169 -29.10 -21.01 11.32
C ARG A 169 -28.90 -22.48 10.92
N ARG A 170 -28.18 -22.76 9.82
CA ARG A 170 -27.81 -24.12 9.38
C ARG A 170 -26.86 -24.84 10.33
N GLY A 171 -26.03 -24.10 11.08
CA GLY A 171 -25.13 -24.67 12.08
C GLY A 171 -25.80 -25.00 13.42
N LYS A 172 -26.98 -24.44 13.71
CA LYS A 172 -27.82 -24.81 14.87
C LYS A 172 -28.79 -25.95 14.57
N SER A 173 -29.01 -26.29 13.29
CA SER A 173 -29.95 -27.34 12.85
C SER A 173 -29.29 -28.68 12.55
N LYS A 174 -27.97 -28.81 12.72
CA LYS A 174 -27.30 -30.12 12.70
C LYS A 174 -27.26 -30.64 14.15
N PRO A 175 -27.83 -31.83 14.43
CA PRO A 175 -27.82 -32.44 15.75
C PRO A 175 -26.39 -32.73 16.24
#